data_AF-A0A5J4P3K8-F1
#
_entry.id   AF-A0A5J4P3K8-F1
#
_cell.length_a   1.000
_cell.length_b   1.000
_cell.length_c   1.000
_cell.angle_alpha   90.00
_cell.angle_beta   90.00
_cell.angle_gamma   90.00
#
_symmetry.space_group_name_H-M   'P 1'
#
loop_
_entity.id
_entity.type
_entity.pdbx_description
1 polymer ?
#
loop_
_entity_poly.entity_id
_entity_poly.type
_entity_poly.pdbx_seq_one_letter_code
_entity_poly.pdbx_strand_id
1 'polypeptide(L)'
;MVRLQCIVDTEEFKKVDPDLGPSLPEIERGIRDGFLSLDERLRQLPQLASGEDKSGSTAVCVLITPKHIFFANCGDSRAVLIREGQVAFATVDHKPINPSEKQRIQNAGGSVIIERVNGSLAVSRSLGDYAYKTAKGLGPTEQLISPEPEITVLDRDKALDEIIVLACDGIWDVLSSDALCSLLQHRMRCTDDLSVVCNETIDMCLYKGSSDNMSIVLVAFDPAPRADPKCKAEDEKLEKVLLQRAKDFIDKSKGDVTTNMVLNHLQTYTEPEVPPFLLSCKGDKIRKLIDAYSRTDDGNGDSNYVANIE
;
A
#
# COMPACT_ATOMS: atom_id res chain seq x y z
N MET A 1 -1.23 -9.24 15.42
CA MET A 1 -0.97 -10.68 15.22
C MET A 1 -2.01 -11.60 15.90
N VAL A 2 -3.27 -11.16 16.13
CA VAL A 2 -4.28 -11.91 16.94
C VAL A 2 -5.42 -12.51 16.10
N ARG A 3 -5.53 -12.20 14.79
CA ARG A 3 -6.67 -12.66 13.97
C ARG A 3 -6.42 -13.93 13.15
N LEU A 4 -5.17 -14.21 12.73
CA LEU A 4 -4.88 -15.40 11.93
C LEU A 4 -4.94 -16.69 12.77
N GLN A 5 -4.47 -16.61 14.01
CA GLN A 5 -4.40 -17.73 14.94
C GLN A 5 -5.79 -18.34 15.20
N CYS A 6 -6.83 -17.50 15.31
CA CYS A 6 -8.22 -17.92 15.49
C CYS A 6 -8.80 -18.71 14.31
N ILE A 7 -8.25 -18.57 13.10
CA ILE A 7 -8.71 -19.29 11.91
C ILE A 7 -7.95 -20.61 11.78
N VAL A 8 -6.62 -20.59 11.95
CA VAL A 8 -5.78 -21.79 11.80
C VAL A 8 -5.92 -22.78 12.97
N ASP A 9 -6.35 -22.31 14.15
CA ASP A 9 -6.54 -23.17 15.31
C ASP A 9 -7.92 -23.85 15.37
N THR A 10 -8.82 -23.53 14.43
CA THR A 10 -10.12 -24.19 14.33
C THR A 10 -9.95 -25.68 14.05
N GLU A 11 -10.81 -26.50 14.68
CA GLU A 11 -10.83 -27.94 14.46
C GLU A 11 -11.17 -28.27 13.00
N GLU A 12 -11.93 -27.41 12.34
CA GLU A 12 -12.26 -27.48 10.92
C GLU A 12 -11.01 -27.35 10.04
N PHE A 13 -10.12 -26.39 10.34
CA PHE A 13 -8.87 -26.18 9.58
C PHE A 13 -7.87 -27.32 9.82
N LYS A 14 -7.80 -27.85 11.05
CA LYS A 14 -6.91 -28.96 11.43
C LYS A 14 -7.32 -30.33 10.86
N LYS A 15 -8.59 -30.50 10.48
CA LYS A 15 -9.14 -31.75 9.92
C LYS A 15 -9.01 -31.88 8.41
N VAL A 16 -8.56 -30.83 7.72
CA VAL A 16 -8.29 -30.90 6.28
C VAL A 16 -7.03 -31.75 6.10
N ASP A 17 -7.20 -32.93 5.52
CA ASP A 17 -6.07 -33.73 5.07
C ASP A 17 -5.27 -32.91 4.03
N PRO A 18 -3.97 -32.66 4.26
CA PRO A 18 -3.15 -31.81 3.40
C PRO A 18 -3.02 -32.34 1.96
N ASP A 19 -3.27 -33.62 1.72
CA ASP A 19 -3.30 -34.24 0.39
C ASP A 19 -4.72 -34.25 -0.25
N LEU A 20 -5.75 -33.91 0.53
CA LEU A 20 -7.16 -33.71 0.10
C LEU A 20 -7.55 -32.22 0.06
N GLY A 21 -6.56 -31.32 0.08
CA GLY A 21 -6.81 -29.88 -0.02
C GLY A 21 -7.58 -29.52 -1.31
N PRO A 22 -8.37 -28.44 -1.30
CA PRO A 22 -9.12 -28.02 -2.48
C PRO A 22 -8.18 -27.77 -3.66
N SER A 23 -8.61 -28.18 -4.85
CA SER A 23 -7.92 -27.92 -6.10
C SER A 23 -7.83 -26.42 -6.39
N LEU A 24 -6.88 -25.99 -7.24
CA LEU A 24 -6.73 -24.57 -7.61
C LEU A 24 -8.07 -23.96 -8.09
N PRO A 25 -8.85 -24.62 -8.98
CA PRO A 25 -10.14 -24.08 -9.41
C PRO A 25 -11.19 -24.00 -8.30
N GLU A 26 -11.11 -24.86 -7.28
CA GLU A 26 -12.00 -24.78 -6.11
C GLU A 26 -11.63 -23.60 -5.22
N ILE A 27 -10.34 -23.33 -5.03
CA ILE A 27 -9.87 -22.15 -4.28
C ILE A 27 -10.23 -20.87 -5.02
N GLU A 28 -9.96 -20.78 -6.32
CA GLU A 28 -10.32 -19.63 -7.16
C GLU A 28 -11.84 -19.36 -7.11
N ARG A 29 -12.65 -20.41 -7.26
CA ARG A 29 -14.11 -20.31 -7.13
C ARG A 29 -14.52 -19.86 -5.74
N GLY A 30 -13.89 -20.41 -4.69
CA GLY A 30 -14.17 -20.03 -3.31
C GLY A 30 -13.85 -18.56 -3.02
N ILE A 31 -12.74 -18.03 -3.55
CA ILE A 31 -12.40 -16.61 -3.45
C ILE A 31 -13.46 -15.77 -4.17
N ARG A 32 -13.77 -16.11 -5.43
CA ARG A 32 -14.77 -15.40 -6.23
C ARG A 32 -16.14 -15.38 -5.54
N ASP A 33 -16.63 -16.53 -5.13
CA ASP A 33 -17.94 -16.67 -4.48
C ASP A 33 -17.95 -15.98 -3.11
N GLY A 34 -16.80 -15.95 -2.41
CA GLY A 34 -16.60 -15.17 -1.19
C GLY A 34 -16.82 -13.68 -1.40
N PHE A 35 -16.24 -13.09 -2.46
CA PHE A 35 -16.47 -11.69 -2.82
C PHE A 35 -17.94 -11.40 -3.14
N LEU A 36 -18.59 -12.25 -3.96
CA LEU A 36 -19.99 -12.06 -4.32
C LEU A 36 -20.93 -12.22 -3.11
N SER A 37 -20.67 -13.21 -2.26
CA SER A 37 -21.44 -13.43 -1.04
C SER A 37 -21.25 -12.31 -0.04
N LEU A 38 -20.02 -11.80 0.11
CA LEU A 38 -19.74 -10.65 0.97
C LEU A 38 -20.44 -9.39 0.46
N ASP A 39 -20.37 -9.10 -0.84
CA ASP A 39 -21.05 -7.93 -1.43
C ASP A 39 -22.56 -7.98 -1.21
N GLU A 40 -23.16 -9.16 -1.36
CA GLU A 40 -24.59 -9.33 -1.09
C GLU A 40 -24.91 -9.22 0.40
N ARG A 41 -24.08 -9.76 1.30
CA ARG A 41 -24.27 -9.59 2.75
C ARG A 41 -24.17 -8.12 3.18
N LEU A 42 -23.21 -7.38 2.63
CA LEU A 42 -23.03 -5.95 2.89
C LEU A 42 -24.25 -5.15 2.41
N ARG A 43 -24.85 -5.51 1.26
CA ARG A 43 -26.05 -4.87 0.73
C ARG A 43 -27.24 -4.92 1.69
N GLN A 44 -27.33 -5.98 2.49
CA GLN A 44 -28.39 -6.19 3.46
C GLN A 44 -28.16 -5.47 4.80
N LEU A 45 -27.00 -4.83 5.00
CA LEU A 45 -26.76 -4.06 6.22
C LEU A 45 -27.71 -2.85 6.28
N PRO A 46 -28.32 -2.55 7.45
CA PRO A 46 -29.36 -1.52 7.54
C PRO A 46 -28.95 -0.15 6.98
N GLN A 47 -27.70 0.27 7.20
CA GLN A 47 -27.17 1.57 6.74
C GLN A 47 -27.01 1.64 5.22
N LEU A 48 -26.61 0.53 4.59
CA LEU A 48 -26.43 0.44 3.14
C LEU A 48 -27.79 0.22 2.45
N ALA A 49 -28.67 -0.60 3.03
CA ALA A 49 -30.01 -0.87 2.51
C ALA A 49 -30.94 0.36 2.59
N SER A 50 -30.81 1.20 3.63
CA SER A 50 -31.54 2.47 3.73
C SER A 50 -31.02 3.53 2.76
N GLY A 51 -29.79 3.36 2.24
CA GLY A 51 -29.09 4.34 1.41
C GLY A 51 -28.52 5.52 2.20
N GLU A 52 -28.50 5.44 3.54
CA GLU A 52 -27.79 6.39 4.41
C GLU A 52 -26.27 6.33 4.16
N ASP A 53 -25.75 5.11 4.01
CA ASP A 53 -24.40 4.84 3.57
C ASP A 53 -24.40 4.44 2.09
N LYS A 54 -23.54 5.07 1.30
CA LYS A 54 -23.35 4.80 -0.14
C LYS A 54 -21.90 4.46 -0.46
N SER A 55 -21.12 4.12 0.55
CA SER A 55 -19.71 3.81 0.41
C SER A 55 -19.48 2.55 -0.41
N GLY A 56 -18.26 2.47 -0.93
CA GLY A 56 -17.69 1.29 -1.53
C GLY A 56 -16.25 1.15 -1.08
N SER A 57 -15.66 0.00 -1.37
CA SER A 57 -14.28 -0.29 -1.03
C SER A 57 -13.65 -1.17 -2.09
N THR A 58 -12.42 -0.83 -2.46
CA THR A 58 -11.55 -1.73 -3.22
C THR A 58 -11.03 -2.82 -2.28
N ALA A 59 -10.63 -3.95 -2.85
CA ALA A 59 -10.02 -5.02 -2.10
C ALA A 59 -8.94 -5.68 -2.94
N VAL A 60 -7.72 -5.66 -2.41
CA VAL A 60 -6.63 -6.49 -2.89
C VAL A 60 -6.27 -7.48 -1.78
N CYS A 61 -6.18 -8.75 -2.14
CA CYS A 61 -6.00 -9.85 -1.21
C CYS A 61 -4.95 -10.84 -1.74
N VAL A 62 -4.20 -11.45 -0.84
CA VAL A 62 -3.26 -12.52 -1.18
C VAL A 62 -3.49 -13.70 -0.25
N LEU A 63 -3.71 -14.88 -0.84
CA LEU A 63 -3.74 -16.16 -0.13
C LEU A 63 -2.47 -16.94 -0.47
N ILE A 64 -1.66 -17.23 0.55
CA ILE A 64 -0.39 -17.93 0.40
C ILE A 64 -0.55 -19.36 0.92
N THR A 65 -0.33 -20.33 0.04
CA THR A 65 -0.29 -21.76 0.39
C THR A 65 1.16 -22.25 0.39
N PRO A 66 1.47 -23.50 0.77
CA PRO A 66 2.83 -24.03 0.67
C PRO A 66 3.40 -24.05 -0.76
N LYS A 67 2.54 -24.08 -1.80
CA LYS A 67 2.94 -24.27 -3.21
C LYS A 67 2.53 -23.13 -4.15
N HIS A 68 1.52 -22.34 -3.80
CA HIS A 68 0.96 -21.30 -4.69
C HIS A 68 0.68 -20.01 -3.93
N ILE A 69 0.69 -18.89 -4.66
CA ILE A 69 0.22 -17.58 -4.22
C ILE A 69 -0.96 -17.21 -5.10
N PHE A 70 -2.11 -16.96 -4.47
CA PHE A 70 -3.31 -16.46 -5.13
C PHE A 70 -3.39 -14.96 -4.88
N PHE A 71 -3.33 -14.17 -5.95
CA PHE A 71 -3.61 -12.75 -5.92
C PHE A 71 -5.06 -12.54 -6.35
N ALA A 72 -5.83 -11.82 -5.55
CA ALA A 72 -7.20 -11.43 -5.88
C ALA A 72 -7.32 -9.91 -5.80
N ASN A 73 -7.67 -9.27 -6.92
CA ASN A 73 -7.84 -7.81 -6.99
C ASN A 73 -9.25 -7.41 -7.41
N CYS A 74 -9.83 -6.43 -6.73
CA CYS A 74 -11.12 -5.83 -7.05
C CYS A 74 -11.03 -4.32 -6.77
N GLY A 75 -10.77 -3.54 -7.82
CA GLY A 75 -10.50 -2.10 -7.73
C GLY A 75 -9.08 -1.72 -8.17
N ASP A 76 -8.60 -0.58 -7.69
CA ASP A 76 -7.31 0.03 -8.06
C ASP A 76 -6.30 0.12 -6.90
N SER A 77 -6.57 -0.57 -5.80
CA SER A 77 -5.47 -1.08 -4.97
C SER A 77 -4.65 -2.09 -5.79
N ARG A 78 -3.39 -2.30 -5.42
CA ARG A 78 -2.48 -3.19 -6.15
C ARG A 78 -1.65 -4.06 -5.21
N ALA A 79 -1.42 -5.29 -5.65
CA ALA A 79 -0.45 -6.19 -5.06
C ALA A 79 0.71 -6.45 -6.02
N VAL A 80 1.91 -6.56 -5.46
CA VAL A 80 3.16 -6.76 -6.21
C VAL A 80 3.94 -7.90 -5.57
N LEU A 81 4.42 -8.83 -6.39
CA LEU A 81 5.41 -9.86 -6.00
C LEU A 81 6.79 -9.42 -6.48
N ILE A 82 7.74 -9.39 -5.56
CA ILE A 82 9.15 -9.20 -5.82
C ILE A 82 9.86 -10.55 -5.70
N ARG A 83 10.60 -10.90 -6.75
CA ARG A 83 11.37 -12.14 -6.88
C ARG A 83 12.73 -11.77 -7.46
N GLU A 84 13.81 -12.25 -6.83
CA GLU A 84 15.19 -11.95 -7.23
C GLU A 84 15.46 -10.44 -7.41
N GLY A 85 14.98 -9.62 -6.48
CA GLY A 85 15.15 -8.18 -6.51
C GLY A 85 14.40 -7.43 -7.61
N GLN A 86 13.47 -8.07 -8.32
CA GLN A 86 12.69 -7.48 -9.42
C GLN A 86 11.19 -7.70 -9.25
N VAL A 87 10.37 -6.82 -9.86
CA VAL A 87 8.92 -7.01 -9.93
C VAL A 87 8.61 -8.19 -10.85
N ALA A 88 8.23 -9.32 -10.27
CA ALA A 88 7.89 -10.53 -11.03
C ALA A 88 6.40 -10.58 -11.42
N PHE A 89 5.54 -9.98 -10.60
CA PHE A 89 4.11 -9.88 -10.89
C PHE A 89 3.51 -8.65 -10.20
N ALA A 90 2.51 -8.06 -10.84
CA ALA A 90 1.64 -7.05 -10.25
C ALA A 90 0.20 -7.29 -10.71
N THR A 91 -0.77 -7.13 -9.80
CA THR A 91 -2.18 -7.15 -10.19
C THR A 91 -2.49 -5.98 -11.11
N VAL A 92 -3.47 -6.14 -12.00
CA VAL A 92 -3.93 -5.06 -12.88
C VAL A 92 -5.01 -4.25 -12.17
N ASP A 93 -4.87 -2.92 -12.17
CA ASP A 93 -5.84 -2.01 -11.59
C ASP A 93 -7.11 -1.98 -12.44
N HIS A 94 -8.28 -2.05 -11.79
CA HIS A 94 -9.58 -2.00 -12.44
C HIS A 94 -10.04 -0.57 -12.68
N LYS A 95 -9.51 0.04 -13.75
CA LYS A 95 -9.87 1.40 -14.18
C LYS A 95 -11.01 1.36 -15.21
N PRO A 96 -11.97 2.30 -15.18
CA PRO A 96 -13.09 2.36 -16.14
C PRO A 96 -12.69 2.43 -17.61
N ILE A 97 -11.48 2.92 -17.92
CA ILE A 97 -10.97 2.97 -19.30
C ILE A 97 -10.51 1.62 -19.84
N ASN A 98 -10.27 0.63 -18.98
CA ASN A 98 -9.81 -0.69 -19.41
C ASN A 98 -10.84 -1.32 -20.37
N PRO A 99 -10.43 -1.96 -21.48
CA PRO A 99 -11.36 -2.36 -22.53
C PRO A 99 -12.53 -3.24 -22.06
N SER A 100 -12.27 -4.27 -21.25
CA SER A 100 -13.31 -5.14 -20.69
C SER A 100 -14.25 -4.40 -19.74
N GLU A 101 -13.70 -3.51 -18.92
CA GLU A 101 -14.44 -2.73 -17.93
C GLU A 101 -15.35 -1.72 -18.62
N LYS A 102 -14.81 -0.98 -19.59
CA LYS A 102 -15.56 -0.03 -20.42
C LYS A 102 -16.70 -0.72 -21.16
N GLN A 103 -16.44 -1.89 -21.74
CA GLN A 103 -17.47 -2.66 -22.44
C GLN A 103 -18.60 -3.09 -21.48
N ARG A 104 -18.26 -3.60 -20.29
CA ARG A 104 -19.25 -3.95 -19.25
C ARG A 104 -20.08 -2.72 -18.85
N ILE A 105 -19.43 -1.60 -18.56
CA ILE A 105 -20.09 -0.33 -18.18
C ILE A 105 -21.09 0.12 -19.26
N GLN A 106 -20.69 0.06 -20.53
CA GLN A 106 -21.56 0.43 -21.65
C GLN A 106 -22.73 -0.54 -21.83
N ASN A 107 -22.49 -1.85 -21.70
CA ASN A 107 -23.56 -2.87 -21.75
C ASN A 107 -24.57 -2.70 -20.60
N ALA A 108 -24.12 -2.22 -19.45
CA ALA A 108 -24.96 -1.86 -18.31
C ALA A 108 -25.68 -0.51 -18.46
N GLY A 109 -25.58 0.15 -19.62
CA GLY A 109 -26.25 1.42 -19.93
C GLY A 109 -25.53 2.66 -19.42
N GLY A 110 -24.29 2.53 -18.95
CA GLY A 110 -23.45 3.64 -18.50
C GLY A 110 -22.49 4.18 -19.55
N SER A 111 -21.63 5.08 -19.11
CA SER A 111 -20.58 5.69 -19.93
C SER A 111 -19.28 5.86 -19.13
N VAL A 112 -18.17 6.06 -19.83
CA VAL A 112 -16.88 6.38 -19.23
C VAL A 112 -16.47 7.77 -19.69
N ILE A 113 -16.37 8.71 -18.75
CA ILE A 113 -16.06 10.13 -18.98
C ILE A 113 -14.84 10.47 -18.14
N ILE A 114 -13.73 10.86 -18.79
CA ILE A 114 -12.45 11.22 -18.12
C ILE A 114 -12.09 10.17 -17.07
N GLU A 115 -12.01 8.92 -17.50
CA GLU A 115 -11.65 7.76 -16.68
C GLU A 115 -12.63 7.39 -15.54
N ARG A 116 -13.81 8.00 -15.51
CA ARG A 116 -14.80 7.76 -14.46
C ARG A 116 -16.09 7.18 -15.02
N VAL A 117 -16.68 6.23 -14.30
CA VAL A 117 -18.02 5.69 -14.56
C VAL A 117 -19.04 6.81 -14.39
N ASN A 118 -19.75 7.13 -15.46
CA ASN A 118 -20.69 8.25 -15.55
C ASN A 118 -20.11 9.59 -15.05
N GLY A 119 -18.80 9.79 -15.25
CA GLY A 119 -18.08 11.00 -14.80
C GLY A 119 -17.89 11.10 -13.28
N SER A 120 -18.29 10.08 -12.51
CA SER A 120 -18.31 10.15 -11.04
C SER A 120 -17.26 9.26 -10.40
N LEU A 121 -17.35 7.93 -10.58
CA LEU A 121 -16.52 6.98 -9.85
C LEU A 121 -15.28 6.54 -10.65
N ALA A 122 -14.08 6.64 -10.06
CA ALA A 122 -12.81 6.38 -10.75
C ALA A 122 -12.37 4.90 -10.78
N VAL A 123 -13.12 4.03 -10.12
CA VAL A 123 -12.93 2.58 -10.16
C VAL A 123 -14.02 1.92 -10.99
N SER A 124 -13.70 0.78 -11.62
CA SER A 124 -14.70 -0.05 -12.28
C SER A 124 -15.13 -1.26 -11.45
N ARG A 125 -14.40 -1.60 -10.39
CA ARG A 125 -14.73 -2.72 -9.51
C ARG A 125 -14.59 -2.35 -8.04
N SER A 126 -15.53 -2.80 -7.23
CA SER A 126 -15.53 -2.60 -5.78
C SER A 126 -16.61 -3.46 -5.11
N LEU A 127 -16.43 -3.67 -3.81
CA LEU A 127 -17.53 -4.05 -2.91
C LEU A 127 -18.31 -2.78 -2.53
N GLY A 128 -19.62 -2.91 -2.26
CA GLY A 128 -20.47 -1.75 -1.98
C GLY A 128 -20.90 -1.02 -3.26
N ASP A 129 -20.92 0.31 -3.25
CA ASP A 129 -21.29 1.16 -4.39
C ASP A 129 -22.65 0.78 -5.03
N TYR A 130 -23.63 0.41 -4.21
CA TYR A 130 -24.87 -0.21 -4.70
C TYR A 130 -25.71 0.67 -5.62
N ALA A 131 -25.55 1.99 -5.57
CA ALA A 131 -26.16 2.91 -6.52
C ALA A 131 -25.79 2.57 -7.99
N TYR A 132 -24.62 1.98 -8.22
CA TYR A 132 -24.11 1.56 -9.52
C TYR A 132 -24.43 0.09 -9.86
N LYS A 133 -25.12 -0.62 -8.97
CA LYS A 133 -25.44 -2.05 -9.09
C LYS A 133 -26.96 -2.30 -9.20
N THR A 134 -27.65 -1.45 -9.96
CA THR A 134 -29.12 -1.43 -10.09
C THR A 134 -29.62 -1.68 -11.51
N ALA A 135 -28.73 -2.02 -12.46
CA ALA A 135 -29.10 -2.28 -13.84
C ALA A 135 -30.01 -3.52 -13.93
N LYS A 136 -31.23 -3.32 -14.44
CA LYS A 136 -32.26 -4.37 -14.52
C LYS A 136 -31.90 -5.42 -15.57
N GLY A 137 -32.10 -6.69 -15.23
CA GLY A 137 -31.88 -7.81 -16.14
C GLY A 137 -30.42 -8.24 -16.28
N LEU A 138 -29.50 -7.63 -15.52
CA LEU A 138 -28.08 -8.00 -15.49
C LEU A 138 -27.72 -8.69 -14.17
N GLY A 139 -26.80 -9.63 -14.24
CA GLY A 139 -26.25 -10.31 -13.07
C GLY A 139 -25.39 -9.38 -12.19
N PRO A 140 -24.96 -9.84 -11.01
CA PRO A 140 -24.14 -9.03 -10.09
C PRO A 140 -22.82 -8.53 -10.69
N THR A 141 -22.22 -9.32 -11.58
CA THR A 141 -20.90 -9.04 -12.18
C THR A 141 -20.99 -8.26 -13.49
N GLU A 142 -22.21 -8.02 -13.98
CA GLU A 142 -22.50 -7.32 -15.24
C GLU A 142 -22.96 -5.86 -15.01
N GLN A 143 -22.92 -5.40 -13.76
CA GLN A 143 -23.32 -4.05 -13.36
C GLN A 143 -22.32 -2.97 -13.81
N LEU A 144 -22.65 -1.69 -13.61
CA LEU A 144 -21.71 -0.59 -13.89
C LEU A 144 -20.42 -0.76 -13.07
N ILE A 145 -20.55 -1.21 -11.82
CA ILE A 145 -19.46 -1.57 -10.93
C ILE A 145 -19.59 -3.03 -10.54
N SER A 146 -18.55 -3.83 -10.82
CA SER A 146 -18.56 -5.27 -10.53
C SER A 146 -17.89 -5.55 -9.18
N PRO A 147 -18.45 -6.42 -8.33
CA PRO A 147 -17.76 -6.95 -7.14
C PRO A 147 -16.83 -8.13 -7.46
N GLU A 148 -16.76 -8.58 -8.72
CA GLU A 148 -15.99 -9.76 -9.12
C GLU A 148 -14.48 -9.50 -9.09
N PRO A 149 -13.70 -10.24 -8.29
CA PRO A 149 -12.26 -10.09 -8.27
C PRO A 149 -11.64 -10.72 -9.54
N GLU A 150 -10.55 -10.13 -10.02
CA GLU A 150 -9.61 -10.83 -10.89
C GLU A 150 -8.68 -11.68 -10.02
N ILE A 151 -8.53 -12.96 -10.36
CA ILE A 151 -7.71 -13.91 -9.59
C ILE A 151 -6.59 -14.42 -10.48
N THR A 152 -5.36 -14.29 -10.00
CA THR A 152 -4.15 -14.84 -10.64
C THR A 152 -3.44 -15.76 -9.66
N VAL A 153 -3.12 -16.97 -10.12
CA VAL A 153 -2.41 -17.98 -9.34
C VAL A 153 -1.00 -18.14 -9.87
N LEU A 154 -0.02 -18.00 -8.98
CA LEU A 154 1.39 -18.22 -9.29
C LEU A 154 1.95 -19.37 -8.46
N ASP A 155 2.84 -20.15 -9.05
CA ASP A 155 3.66 -21.10 -8.30
C ASP A 155 4.63 -20.35 -7.40
N ARG A 156 4.72 -20.82 -6.15
CA ARG A 156 5.70 -20.34 -5.18
C ARG A 156 7.06 -20.86 -5.55
N ASP A 157 8.01 -19.94 -5.58
CA ASP A 157 9.41 -20.27 -5.57
C ASP A 157 10.00 -19.90 -4.22
N LYS A 158 10.11 -20.87 -3.31
CA LYS A 158 10.62 -20.61 -1.95
C LYS A 158 12.07 -20.15 -1.92
N ALA A 159 12.84 -20.40 -2.98
CA ALA A 159 14.23 -19.98 -3.06
C ALA A 159 14.34 -18.54 -3.58
N LEU A 160 13.37 -18.07 -4.35
CA LEU A 160 13.45 -16.82 -5.10
C LEU A 160 12.42 -15.75 -4.68
N ASP A 161 11.26 -16.14 -4.16
CA ASP A 161 10.21 -15.22 -3.71
C ASP A 161 10.71 -14.43 -2.50
N GLU A 162 10.75 -13.11 -2.61
CA GLU A 162 11.33 -12.25 -1.57
C GLU A 162 10.24 -11.51 -0.81
N ILE A 163 9.40 -10.74 -1.52
CA ILE A 163 8.47 -9.80 -0.87
C ILE A 163 7.14 -9.80 -1.62
N ILE A 164 6.03 -9.75 -0.89
CA ILE A 164 4.74 -9.33 -1.42
C ILE A 164 4.35 -8.01 -0.77
N VAL A 165 3.93 -7.07 -1.61
CA VAL A 165 3.38 -5.78 -1.20
C VAL A 165 1.90 -5.76 -1.53
N LEU A 166 1.07 -5.28 -0.62
CA LEU A 166 -0.30 -4.85 -0.91
C LEU A 166 -0.43 -3.38 -0.50
N ALA A 167 -0.89 -2.51 -1.38
CA ALA A 167 -1.12 -1.11 -1.04
C ALA A 167 -2.29 -0.51 -1.81
N CYS A 168 -2.86 0.58 -1.29
CA CYS A 168 -3.85 1.40 -2.00
C CYS A 168 -3.19 2.35 -3.02
N ASP A 169 -4.01 2.94 -3.87
CA ASP A 169 -3.65 3.96 -4.87
C ASP A 169 -2.95 5.19 -4.26
N GLY A 170 -3.24 5.57 -3.02
CA GLY A 170 -2.47 6.61 -2.31
C GLY A 170 -0.94 6.36 -2.29
N ILE A 171 -0.49 5.10 -2.43
CA ILE A 171 0.92 4.77 -2.68
C ILE A 171 1.22 4.75 -4.19
N TRP A 172 0.41 4.04 -4.97
CA TRP A 172 0.70 3.75 -6.39
C TRP A 172 0.56 4.93 -7.34
N ASP A 173 -0.20 5.96 -6.97
CA ASP A 173 -0.39 7.19 -7.74
C ASP A 173 0.90 8.02 -7.84
N VAL A 174 1.79 7.87 -6.85
CA VAL A 174 3.06 8.61 -6.77
C VAL A 174 4.29 7.71 -6.84
N LEU A 175 4.11 6.39 -6.76
CA LEU A 175 5.21 5.43 -6.73
C LEU A 175 4.93 4.23 -7.63
N SER A 176 5.77 4.02 -8.64
CA SER A 176 5.66 2.83 -9.50
C SER A 176 6.10 1.56 -8.77
N SER A 177 5.65 0.40 -9.26
CA SER A 177 6.04 -0.91 -8.72
C SER A 177 7.55 -1.11 -8.68
N ASP A 178 8.28 -0.70 -9.74
CA ASP A 178 9.74 -0.82 -9.81
C ASP A 178 10.47 0.14 -8.86
N ALA A 179 9.93 1.36 -8.69
CA ALA A 179 10.48 2.33 -7.76
C ALA A 179 10.29 1.85 -6.31
N LEU A 180 9.12 1.29 -5.98
CA LEU A 180 8.89 0.67 -4.68
C LEU A 180 9.78 -0.56 -4.47
N CYS A 181 9.92 -1.41 -5.48
CA CYS A 181 10.83 -2.56 -5.42
C CYS A 181 12.26 -2.12 -5.06
N SER A 182 12.79 -1.14 -5.79
CA SER A 182 14.13 -0.58 -5.54
C SER A 182 14.26 0.00 -4.13
N LEU A 183 13.22 0.69 -3.65
CA LEU A 183 13.17 1.20 -2.29
C LEU A 183 13.26 0.08 -1.26
N LEU A 184 12.39 -0.93 -1.35
CA LEU A 184 12.32 -2.03 -0.39
C LEU A 184 13.62 -2.85 -0.36
N GLN A 185 14.19 -3.13 -1.54
CA GLN A 185 15.48 -3.81 -1.69
C GLN A 185 16.61 -3.11 -0.93
N HIS A 186 16.58 -1.78 -0.90
CA HIS A 186 17.56 -0.99 -0.16
C HIS A 186 17.20 -0.85 1.33
N ARG A 187 15.97 -0.44 1.67
CA ARG A 187 15.56 -0.15 3.06
C ARG A 187 15.63 -1.37 3.96
N MET A 188 15.23 -2.55 3.48
CA MET A 188 15.30 -3.80 4.25
C MET A 188 16.74 -4.26 4.53
N ARG A 189 17.74 -3.75 3.79
CA ARG A 189 19.16 -3.96 4.13
C ARG A 189 19.65 -3.01 5.20
N CYS A 190 18.98 -1.89 5.41
CA CYS A 190 19.40 -0.88 6.37
C CYS A 190 18.63 -0.99 7.70
N THR A 191 17.47 -1.66 7.73
CA THR A 191 16.72 -2.01 8.95
C THR A 191 15.99 -3.34 8.78
N ASP A 192 15.86 -4.11 9.88
CA ASP A 192 15.08 -5.33 9.97
C ASP A 192 13.63 -5.09 10.43
N ASP A 193 13.30 -3.88 10.90
CA ASP A 193 11.94 -3.51 11.28
C ASP A 193 11.09 -3.14 10.05
N LEU A 194 10.25 -4.08 9.62
CA LEU A 194 9.32 -3.88 8.50
C LEU A 194 8.32 -2.73 8.74
N SER A 195 8.00 -2.40 10.01
CA SER A 195 7.12 -1.28 10.33
C SER A 195 7.79 0.04 9.99
N VAL A 196 9.10 0.15 10.25
CA VAL A 196 9.91 1.31 9.82
C VAL A 196 9.93 1.39 8.30
N VAL A 197 10.14 0.28 7.59
CA VAL A 197 10.14 0.27 6.12
C VAL A 197 8.78 0.72 5.55
N CYS A 198 7.67 0.25 6.11
CA CYS A 198 6.32 0.70 5.73
C CYS A 198 6.14 2.21 5.96
N ASN A 199 6.52 2.72 7.13
CA ASN A 199 6.38 4.14 7.47
C ASN A 199 7.25 5.02 6.55
N GLU A 200 8.49 4.62 6.28
CA GLU A 200 9.38 5.33 5.37
C GLU A 200 8.85 5.33 3.91
N THR A 201 8.11 4.28 3.52
CA THR A 201 7.41 4.23 2.23
C THR A 201 6.23 5.21 2.19
N ILE A 202 5.43 5.26 3.26
CA ILE A 202 4.31 6.20 3.38
C ILE A 202 4.82 7.65 3.36
N ASP A 203 5.85 7.95 4.14
CA ASP A 203 6.51 9.26 4.13
C ASP A 203 6.98 9.63 2.73
N MET A 204 7.63 8.69 2.03
CA MET A 204 8.08 8.94 0.66
C MET A 204 6.93 9.31 -0.27
N CYS A 205 5.78 8.64 -0.17
CA CYS A 205 4.60 8.95 -0.96
C CYS A 205 4.00 10.32 -0.58
N LEU A 206 3.93 10.63 0.72
CA LEU A 206 3.49 11.94 1.21
C LEU A 206 4.34 13.08 0.61
N TYR A 207 5.66 12.97 0.69
CA TYR A 207 6.59 13.99 0.18
C TYR A 207 6.74 13.99 -1.35
N LYS A 208 6.24 12.97 -2.03
CA LYS A 208 6.03 12.98 -3.49
C LYS A 208 4.71 13.64 -3.91
N GLY A 209 3.89 14.05 -2.95
CA GLY A 209 2.66 14.79 -3.21
C GLY A 209 1.39 13.95 -3.12
N SER A 210 1.45 12.73 -2.57
CA SER A 210 0.23 11.99 -2.26
C SER A 210 -0.57 12.74 -1.19
N SER A 211 -1.83 12.99 -1.49
CA SER A 211 -2.79 13.66 -0.61
C SER A 211 -3.94 12.74 -0.19
N ASP A 212 -3.82 11.45 -0.51
CA ASP A 212 -4.83 10.43 -0.20
C ASP A 212 -4.50 9.64 1.07
N ASN A 213 -5.44 8.82 1.52
CA ASN A 213 -5.19 7.79 2.51
C ASN A 213 -4.18 6.78 1.98
N MET A 214 -3.21 6.42 2.82
CA MET A 214 -2.14 5.50 2.47
C MET A 214 -2.17 4.30 3.41
N SER A 215 -2.18 3.11 2.83
CA SER A 215 -2.08 1.83 3.54
C SER A 215 -1.18 0.90 2.75
N ILE A 216 -0.26 0.25 3.45
CA ILE A 216 0.68 -0.71 2.88
C ILE A 216 0.82 -1.91 3.83
N VAL A 217 0.89 -3.09 3.26
CA VAL A 217 1.22 -4.35 3.93
C VAL A 217 2.41 -4.96 3.22
N LEU A 218 3.47 -5.25 3.98
CA LEU A 218 4.65 -5.97 3.52
C LEU A 218 4.65 -7.39 4.09
N VAL A 219 4.82 -8.37 3.20
CA VAL A 219 5.02 -9.77 3.56
C VAL A 219 6.40 -10.18 3.07
N ALA A 220 7.34 -10.39 4.00
CA ALA A 220 8.69 -10.84 3.68
C ALA A 220 8.81 -12.36 3.79
N PHE A 221 9.36 -13.01 2.77
CA PHE A 221 9.72 -14.43 2.75
C PHE A 221 11.17 -14.64 3.19
N ASP A 222 11.59 -15.92 3.30
CA ASP A 222 12.94 -16.25 3.75
C ASP A 222 14.07 -15.60 2.91
N PRO A 223 13.98 -15.58 1.57
CA PRO A 223 14.97 -14.92 0.69
C PRO A 223 14.95 -13.38 0.73
N ALA A 224 13.99 -12.75 1.42
CA ALA A 224 13.90 -11.30 1.46
C ALA A 224 15.21 -10.66 1.95
N PRO A 225 15.56 -9.44 1.46
CA PRO A 225 16.76 -8.75 1.89
C PRO A 225 16.85 -8.66 3.42
N ARG A 226 18.02 -8.97 3.95
CA ARG A 226 18.30 -8.91 5.39
C ARG A 226 19.14 -7.69 5.71
N ALA A 227 18.99 -7.20 6.93
CA ALA A 227 19.79 -6.11 7.44
C ALA A 227 21.30 -6.44 7.32
N ASP A 228 22.02 -5.57 6.66
CA ASP A 228 23.46 -5.59 6.46
C ASP A 228 24.07 -4.52 7.39
N PRO A 229 24.95 -4.90 8.34
CA PRO A 229 25.57 -3.95 9.26
C PRO A 229 26.25 -2.77 8.56
N LYS A 230 26.78 -2.98 7.35
CA LYS A 230 27.39 -1.92 6.56
C LYS A 230 26.35 -0.95 6.01
N CYS A 231 25.25 -1.45 5.42
CA CYS A 231 24.14 -0.60 4.94
C CYS A 231 23.59 0.24 6.10
N LYS A 232 23.34 -0.41 7.25
CA LYS A 232 22.83 0.25 8.44
C LYS A 232 23.75 1.39 8.91
N ALA A 233 25.06 1.14 9.02
CA ALA A 233 26.02 2.16 9.43
C ALA A 233 26.13 3.32 8.41
N GLU A 234 26.03 3.02 7.11
CA GLU A 234 26.01 4.04 6.05
C GLU A 234 24.74 4.88 6.10
N ASP A 235 23.57 4.27 6.33
CA ASP A 235 22.28 4.97 6.50
C ASP A 235 22.25 5.85 7.75
N GLU A 236 22.75 5.36 8.88
CA GLU A 236 22.86 6.14 10.12
C GLU A 236 23.82 7.33 9.97
N LYS A 237 24.93 7.13 9.25
CA LYS A 237 25.87 8.23 8.96
C LYS A 237 25.23 9.27 8.06
N LEU A 238 24.55 8.84 7.00
CA LEU A 238 23.84 9.73 6.09
C LEU A 238 22.76 10.52 6.83
N GLU A 239 21.98 9.85 7.67
CA GLU A 239 20.93 10.48 8.46
C GLU A 239 21.49 11.56 9.39
N LYS A 240 22.60 11.30 10.09
CA LYS A 240 23.28 12.32 10.91
C LYS A 240 23.68 13.56 10.10
N VAL A 241 24.19 13.36 8.88
CA VAL A 241 24.55 14.47 7.98
C VAL A 241 23.31 15.26 7.56
N LEU A 242 22.23 14.58 7.18
CA LEU A 242 20.99 15.22 6.75
C LEU A 242 20.33 16.01 7.89
N LEU A 243 20.26 15.44 9.09
CA LEU A 243 19.69 16.11 10.27
C LEU A 243 20.52 17.32 10.69
N GLN A 244 21.85 17.24 10.65
CA GLN A 244 22.70 18.39 10.95
C GLN A 244 22.49 19.51 9.92
N ARG A 245 22.34 19.18 8.62
CA ARG A 245 22.06 20.19 7.59
C ARG A 245 20.67 20.79 7.71
N ALA A 246 19.67 19.97 8.02
CA ALA A 246 18.32 20.44 8.31
C ALA A 246 18.35 21.45 9.46
N LYS A 247 19.09 21.13 10.52
CA LYS A 247 19.32 22.01 11.67
C LYS A 247 19.95 23.35 11.25
N ASP A 248 21.05 23.31 10.50
CA ASP A 248 21.74 24.51 10.03
C ASP A 248 20.84 25.39 9.13
N PHE A 249 19.93 24.79 8.37
CA PHE A 249 18.95 25.51 7.55
C PHE A 249 17.85 26.15 8.40
N ILE A 250 17.32 25.42 9.38
CA ILE A 250 16.31 25.94 10.33
C ILE A 250 16.90 27.13 11.10
N ASP A 251 18.10 27.00 11.65
CA ASP A 251 18.79 28.06 12.42
C ASP A 251 19.01 29.35 11.61
N LYS A 252 19.17 29.25 10.28
CA LYS A 252 19.39 30.40 9.38
C LYS A 252 18.08 30.97 8.82
N SER A 253 17.00 30.21 8.89
CA SER A 253 15.71 30.62 8.35
C SER A 253 15.06 31.64 9.28
N LYS A 254 14.37 32.63 8.69
CA LYS A 254 13.58 33.60 9.43
C LYS A 254 12.10 33.28 9.21
N GLY A 255 11.40 32.90 10.28
CA GLY A 255 9.97 32.56 10.26
C GLY A 255 9.69 31.06 10.16
N ASP A 256 8.43 30.72 9.91
CA ASP A 256 7.95 29.33 9.92
C ASP A 256 8.63 28.48 8.84
N VAL A 257 9.33 27.44 9.28
CA VAL A 257 9.99 26.45 8.40
C VAL A 257 9.10 25.24 8.25
N THR A 258 8.81 24.84 7.01
CA THR A 258 8.04 23.62 6.72
C THR A 258 8.95 22.46 6.31
N THR A 259 8.50 21.21 6.50
CA THR A 259 9.28 20.03 6.09
C THR A 259 9.64 20.05 4.61
N ASN A 260 8.72 20.47 3.73
CA ASN A 260 9.00 20.56 2.29
C ASN A 260 10.08 21.58 1.95
N MET A 261 10.14 22.72 2.67
CA MET A 261 11.22 23.69 2.48
C MET A 261 12.58 23.07 2.81
N VAL A 262 12.67 22.33 3.91
CA VAL A 262 13.90 21.63 4.31
C VAL A 262 14.26 20.54 3.29
N LEU A 263 13.30 19.71 2.88
CA LEU A 263 13.55 18.65 1.89
C LEU A 263 14.02 19.23 0.55
N ASN A 264 13.37 20.27 0.04
CA ASN A 264 13.79 20.97 -1.19
C ASN A 264 15.19 21.56 -1.03
N HIS A 265 15.52 22.12 0.13
CA HIS A 265 16.86 22.62 0.41
C HIS A 265 17.90 21.49 0.40
N LEU A 266 17.61 20.37 1.06
CA LEU A 266 18.49 19.20 1.12
C LEU A 266 18.72 18.57 -0.27
N GLN A 267 17.77 18.66 -1.20
CA GLN A 267 17.94 18.21 -2.58
C GLN A 267 18.96 19.04 -3.38
N THR A 268 19.26 20.28 -2.96
CA THR A 268 20.23 21.13 -3.67
C THR A 268 21.68 20.75 -3.40
N TYR A 269 21.94 19.87 -2.43
CA TYR A 269 23.28 19.42 -2.08
C TYR A 269 23.70 18.23 -2.93
N THR A 270 24.88 18.35 -3.54
CA THR A 270 25.46 17.32 -4.42
C THR A 270 26.34 16.30 -3.69
N GLU A 271 26.68 16.52 -2.41
CA GLU A 271 27.66 15.71 -1.67
C GLU A 271 27.17 15.40 -0.25
N PRO A 272 27.15 14.12 0.18
CA PRO A 272 27.29 12.92 -0.65
C PRO A 272 26.11 12.80 -1.65
N GLU A 273 26.28 12.06 -2.74
CA GLU A 273 25.19 11.73 -3.67
C GLU A 273 24.14 10.89 -2.92
N VAL A 274 23.04 11.52 -2.52
CA VAL A 274 21.93 10.85 -1.83
C VAL A 274 20.89 10.49 -2.88
N PRO A 275 20.60 9.20 -3.10
CA PRO A 275 19.47 8.80 -3.93
C PRO A 275 18.21 9.57 -3.50
N PRO A 276 17.50 10.25 -4.40
CA PRO A 276 16.39 11.12 -4.02
C PRO A 276 15.31 10.45 -3.17
N PHE A 277 15.13 9.13 -3.33
CA PHE A 277 14.20 8.34 -2.52
C PHE A 277 14.61 8.28 -1.04
N LEU A 278 15.91 8.24 -0.72
CA LEU A 278 16.39 8.17 0.66
C LEU A 278 16.08 9.43 1.45
N LEU A 279 16.11 10.59 0.79
CA LEU A 279 15.80 11.84 1.45
C LEU A 279 14.34 11.88 1.90
N SER A 280 13.40 11.46 1.04
CA SER A 280 11.98 11.43 1.36
C SER A 280 11.66 10.46 2.50
N CYS A 281 12.40 9.34 2.61
CA CYS A 281 12.27 8.40 3.72
C CYS A 281 12.67 8.97 5.08
N LYS A 282 13.42 10.08 5.14
CA LYS A 282 13.83 10.72 6.41
C LYS A 282 12.91 11.88 6.81
N GLY A 283 11.80 12.08 6.10
CA GLY A 283 10.95 13.23 6.30
C GLY A 283 10.29 13.29 7.69
N ASP A 284 9.84 12.17 8.29
CA ASP A 284 9.31 12.20 9.65
C ASP A 284 10.36 12.61 10.70
N LYS A 285 11.63 12.23 10.51
CA LYS A 285 12.72 12.67 11.39
C LYS A 285 12.99 14.16 11.25
N ILE A 286 12.96 14.68 10.03
CA ILE A 286 13.07 16.13 9.76
C ILE A 286 11.87 16.88 10.35
N ARG A 287 10.65 16.35 10.21
CA ARG A 287 9.44 16.92 10.81
C ARG A 287 9.55 16.99 12.33
N LYS A 288 9.96 15.90 12.99
CA LYS A 288 10.21 15.87 14.44
C LYS A 288 11.28 16.88 14.87
N LEU A 289 12.32 17.09 14.06
CA LEU A 289 13.33 18.12 14.30
C LEU A 289 12.70 19.53 14.26
N ILE A 290 11.89 19.84 13.25
CA ILE A 290 11.18 21.12 13.15
C ILE A 290 10.24 21.32 14.35
N ASP A 291 9.44 20.31 14.70
CA ASP A 291 8.51 20.36 15.84
C ASP A 291 9.23 20.63 17.18
N ALA A 292 10.43 20.08 17.35
CA ALA A 292 11.26 20.32 18.54
C ALA A 292 11.74 21.78 18.61
N TYR A 293 12.08 22.38 17.47
CA TYR A 293 12.51 23.78 17.37
C TYR A 293 11.37 24.77 17.63
N SER A 294 10.18 24.52 17.08
CA SER A 294 9.02 25.39 17.34
C SER A 294 8.66 25.43 18.82
N ARG A 295 8.83 24.32 19.55
CA ARG A 295 8.60 24.28 21.01
C ARG A 295 9.64 25.05 21.83
N THR A 296 10.85 25.27 21.30
CA THR A 296 11.90 26.03 22.01
C THR A 296 11.74 27.54 21.87
N ASP A 297 11.11 28.03 20.80
CA ASP A 297 10.85 29.47 20.61
C ASP A 297 9.63 29.98 21.40
N ASP A 298 8.69 29.09 21.76
CA ASP A 298 7.48 29.43 22.53
C ASP A 298 7.70 29.55 24.06
N GLY A 299 8.94 29.45 24.55
CA GLY A 299 9.25 29.40 25.98
C GLY A 299 10.45 30.25 26.41
N ASN A 300 10.18 31.41 26.98
CA ASN A 300 11.19 32.26 27.61
C ASN A 300 11.79 31.56 28.85
N GLY A 301 13.06 31.12 28.76
CA GLY A 301 13.98 30.87 29.87
C GLY A 301 13.66 29.75 30.87
N ASP A 302 14.25 28.56 30.67
CA ASP A 302 15.08 27.96 31.72
C ASP A 302 15.97 26.82 31.19
N SER A 303 17.16 26.74 31.77
CA SER A 303 18.31 25.91 31.36
C SER A 303 18.10 24.39 31.46
N ASN A 304 18.86 23.68 30.61
CA ASN A 304 19.24 22.26 30.65
C ASN A 304 18.15 21.21 30.34
N TYR A 305 18.06 20.84 29.06
CA TYR A 305 17.74 19.46 28.68
C TYR A 305 18.66 19.00 27.55
N VAL A 306 19.70 18.26 27.92
CA VAL A 306 20.41 17.35 27.02
C VAL A 306 19.51 16.12 26.87
N ALA A 307 18.72 16.07 25.80
CA ALA A 307 18.02 14.84 25.45
C ALA A 307 18.94 14.01 24.53
N ASN A 308 19.52 12.96 25.11
CA ASN A 308 20.15 11.89 24.36
C ASN A 308 19.14 11.31 23.38
N ILE A 309 19.48 11.34 22.09
CA ILE A 309 18.81 10.56 21.06
C ILE A 309 19.57 9.24 20.98
N GLU A 310 19.03 8.21 21.64
CA GLU A 310 19.29 6.79 21.33
C GLU A 310 18.12 6.25 20.48
#